data_AF-A0A2I1HNE4-F1
#
_entry.id   AF-A0A2I1HNE4-F1
#
_cell.length_a   1.000
_cell.length_b   1.000
_cell.length_c   1.000
_cell.angle_alpha   90.00
_cell.angle_beta   90.00
_cell.angle_gamma   90.00
#
_symmetry.space_group_name_H-M   'P 1'
#
loop_
_entity.id
_entity.type
_entity.pdbx_description
1 polymer ?
#
loop_
_entity_poly.entity_id
_entity_poly.type
_entity_poly.pdbx_seq_one_letter_code
_entity_poly.pdbx_strand_id
1 'polypeptide(L)'
;MYFKEQQERQRIKNWIRRTRKRNRLKKQLPLLPAGFVGDQRTYYYETYNINLFDYNVRRRFNVSSIPQYNYGYSKAVELYRLHHTKYITMNSIPQPPNVSYQIKKNDRHIFNDPNILFQRTPPPDNDSHTTMSDLSYISASKGPSVMEFPPTPSHD
;
A
#
# COMPACT_ATOMS: atom_id res chain seq x y z
N MET A 1 22.03 -38.37 -6.63
CA MET A 1 22.29 -36.97 -7.04
C MET A 1 21.71 -36.63 -8.41
N TYR A 2 21.84 -37.50 -9.43
CA TYR A 2 21.40 -37.27 -10.81
C TYR A 2 19.93 -36.82 -11.00
N PHE A 3 18.98 -37.39 -10.26
CA PHE A 3 17.56 -37.01 -10.36
C PHE A 3 17.26 -35.57 -9.91
N LYS A 4 17.98 -35.05 -8.90
CA LYS A 4 17.78 -33.66 -8.43
C LYS A 4 18.24 -32.65 -9.47
N GLU A 5 19.36 -32.91 -10.14
CA GLU A 5 19.86 -32.05 -11.23
C GLU A 5 18.90 -32.00 -12.42
N GLN A 6 18.30 -33.13 -12.80
CA GLN A 6 17.32 -33.14 -13.90
C GLN A 6 16.06 -32.34 -13.55
N GLN A 7 15.58 -32.43 -12.30
CA GLN A 7 14.47 -31.61 -11.83
C GLN A 7 14.81 -30.12 -11.81
N GLU A 8 16.01 -29.73 -11.38
CA GLU A 8 16.46 -28.34 -11.40
C GLU A 8 16.57 -27.79 -12.83
N ARG A 9 17.16 -28.56 -13.76
CA ARG A 9 17.21 -28.19 -15.18
C ARG A 9 15.80 -27.96 -15.74
N GLN A 10 14.84 -28.81 -15.38
CA GLN A 10 13.45 -28.65 -15.81
C GLN A 10 12.79 -27.41 -15.18
N ARG A 11 13.06 -27.11 -13.90
CA ARG A 11 12.59 -25.88 -13.23
C ARG A 11 13.17 -24.63 -13.89
N ILE A 12 14.47 -24.61 -14.19
CA ILE A 12 15.15 -23.50 -14.85
C ILE A 12 14.57 -23.27 -16.25
N LYS A 13 14.44 -24.33 -17.07
CA LYS A 13 13.81 -24.26 -18.40
C LYS A 13 12.40 -23.68 -18.31
N ASN A 14 11.59 -24.17 -17.37
CA ASN A 14 10.23 -23.67 -17.17
C ASN A 14 10.20 -22.21 -16.69
N TRP A 15 11.11 -21.81 -15.82
CA TRP A 15 11.24 -20.43 -15.37
C TRP A 15 11.61 -19.49 -16.53
N ILE A 16 12.60 -19.85 -17.35
CA ILE A 16 12.99 -19.09 -18.54
C ILE A 16 11.79 -18.96 -19.50
N ARG A 17 11.07 -20.07 -19.76
CA ARG A 17 9.88 -20.07 -20.62
C ARG A 17 8.80 -19.11 -20.11
N ARG A 18 8.48 -19.18 -18.81
CA ARG A 18 7.49 -18.30 -18.16
C ARG A 18 7.92 -16.84 -18.20
N THR A 19 9.20 -16.55 -17.95
CA THR A 19 9.74 -15.20 -17.99
C THR A 19 9.74 -14.61 -19.40
N ARG A 20 10.13 -15.39 -20.43
CA ARG A 20 10.02 -14.97 -21.84
C ARG A 20 8.57 -14.67 -22.23
N LYS A 21 7.63 -15.55 -21.89
CA LYS A 21 6.19 -15.33 -22.15
C LYS A 21 5.70 -14.04 -21.48
N ARG A 22 6.05 -13.82 -20.21
CA ARG A 22 5.70 -12.60 -19.48
C ARG A 22 6.31 -11.35 -20.12
N ASN A 23 7.58 -11.39 -20.49
CA ASN A 23 8.27 -10.23 -21.07
C ASN A 23 7.70 -9.83 -22.44
N ARG A 24 7.20 -10.78 -23.23
CA ARG A 24 6.49 -10.50 -24.50
C ARG A 24 5.18 -9.72 -24.32
N LEU A 25 4.55 -9.82 -23.14
CA LEU A 25 3.28 -9.17 -22.82
C LEU A 25 3.45 -7.79 -22.17
N LYS A 26 4.70 -7.36 -21.94
CA LYS A 26 4.96 -6.05 -21.33
C LYS A 26 4.64 -4.94 -22.32
N LYS A 27 4.00 -3.89 -21.82
CA LYS A 27 3.73 -2.66 -22.56
C LYS A 27 5.03 -1.88 -22.73
N GLN A 28 5.22 -1.21 -23.86
CA GLN A 28 6.33 -0.27 -24.00
C GLN A 28 6.06 0.97 -23.13
N LEU A 29 7.12 1.59 -22.65
CA LEU A 29 6.99 2.90 -22.03
C LEU A 29 6.70 3.97 -23.10
N PRO A 30 6.00 5.06 -22.72
CA PRO A 30 5.94 6.26 -23.56
C PRO A 30 7.35 6.70 -23.98
N LEU A 31 7.50 7.27 -25.16
CA LEU A 31 8.80 7.77 -25.60
C LEU A 31 9.20 8.99 -24.77
N LEU A 32 10.48 9.06 -24.43
CA LEU A 32 11.04 10.25 -23.79
C LEU A 32 11.15 11.38 -24.83
N PRO A 33 10.95 12.64 -24.42
CA PRO A 33 11.18 13.78 -25.29
C PRO A 33 12.64 13.84 -25.75
N ALA A 34 12.86 14.33 -26.97
CA ALA A 34 14.18 14.44 -27.56
C ALA A 34 15.07 15.35 -26.69
N GLY A 35 16.26 14.87 -26.33
CA GLY A 35 17.19 15.62 -25.49
C GLY A 35 16.82 15.68 -24.00
N PHE A 36 15.96 14.80 -23.50
CA PHE A 36 15.65 14.75 -22.06
C PHE A 36 16.91 14.56 -21.21
N VAL A 37 17.18 15.54 -20.34
CA VAL A 37 18.25 15.50 -19.32
C VAL A 37 17.60 15.51 -17.95
N GLY A 38 17.67 14.39 -17.23
CA GLY A 38 17.09 14.25 -15.90
C GLY A 38 16.89 12.81 -15.46
N ASP A 39 16.32 12.60 -14.28
CA ASP A 39 15.89 11.28 -13.85
C ASP A 39 14.59 10.88 -14.58
N GLN A 40 14.70 9.87 -15.42
CA GLN A 40 13.59 9.31 -16.18
C GLN A 40 12.50 8.78 -15.24
N ARG A 41 12.84 8.31 -14.04
CA ARG A 41 11.88 7.81 -13.04
C ARG A 41 10.91 8.88 -12.59
N THR A 42 11.47 10.01 -12.20
CA THR A 42 10.72 11.17 -11.73
C THR A 42 9.83 11.69 -12.85
N TYR A 43 10.37 11.79 -14.07
CA TYR A 43 9.59 12.19 -15.24
C TYR A 43 8.36 11.31 -15.48
N TYR A 44 8.51 9.98 -15.49
CA TYR A 44 7.37 9.07 -15.69
C TYR A 44 6.36 9.11 -14.54
N TYR A 45 6.84 9.33 -13.31
CA TYR A 45 5.98 9.47 -12.15
C TYR A 45 5.13 10.74 -12.23
N GLU A 46 5.74 11.89 -12.52
CA GLU A 46 5.06 13.18 -12.59
C GLU A 46 4.17 13.30 -13.83
N THR A 47 4.65 12.82 -14.98
CA THR A 47 3.97 13.02 -16.28
C THR A 47 2.87 12.00 -16.54
N TYR A 48 3.11 10.73 -16.21
CA TYR A 48 2.21 9.63 -16.56
C TYR A 48 1.64 8.91 -15.34
N ASN A 49 1.96 9.35 -14.12
CA ASN A 49 1.67 8.63 -12.87
C ASN A 49 2.16 7.16 -12.90
N ILE A 50 3.29 6.93 -13.58
CA ILE A 50 3.92 5.61 -13.66
C ILE A 50 5.06 5.57 -12.65
N ASN A 51 4.80 4.99 -11.48
CA ASN A 51 5.81 4.82 -10.45
C ASN A 51 6.82 3.73 -10.82
N LEU A 52 7.89 4.08 -11.51
CA LEU A 52 8.92 3.11 -11.88
C LEU A 52 9.64 2.51 -10.65
N PHE A 53 9.67 3.19 -9.51
CA PHE A 53 10.26 2.66 -8.27
C PHE A 53 9.50 1.45 -7.73
N ASP A 54 8.21 1.31 -8.07
CA ASP A 54 7.42 0.14 -7.71
C ASP A 54 7.78 -1.07 -8.58
N TYR A 55 8.05 -2.19 -7.90
CA TYR A 55 8.30 -3.47 -8.55
C TYR A 55 7.12 -3.96 -9.41
N ASN A 56 5.88 -3.65 -9.01
CA ASN A 56 4.69 -4.05 -9.77
C ASN A 56 4.67 -3.45 -11.17
N VAL A 57 5.13 -2.20 -11.32
CA VAL A 57 5.20 -1.49 -12.60
C VAL A 57 6.19 -2.19 -13.55
N ARG A 58 7.30 -2.74 -13.04
CA ARG A 58 8.27 -3.53 -13.84
C ARG A 58 7.68 -4.80 -14.45
N ARG A 59 6.63 -5.36 -13.85
CA ARG A 59 5.96 -6.56 -14.40
C ARG A 59 5.08 -6.22 -15.59
N ARG A 60 4.64 -4.96 -15.69
CA ARG A 60 3.69 -4.47 -16.69
C ARG A 60 4.37 -3.76 -17.85
N PHE A 61 5.48 -3.06 -17.60
CA PHE A 61 6.18 -2.25 -18.60
C PHE A 61 7.58 -2.78 -18.94
N ASN A 62 7.98 -2.56 -20.18
CA ASN A 62 9.33 -2.78 -20.66
C ASN A 62 10.22 -1.58 -20.29
N VAL A 63 11.06 -1.77 -19.29
CA VAL A 63 11.98 -0.75 -18.75
C VAL A 63 13.41 -0.93 -19.27
N SER A 64 13.62 -1.76 -20.30
CA SER A 64 14.97 -2.12 -20.78
C SER A 64 15.73 -0.92 -21.39
N SER A 65 15.01 0.11 -21.82
CA SER A 65 15.59 1.36 -22.34
C SER A 65 16.14 2.28 -21.26
N ILE A 66 15.82 2.04 -19.98
CA ILE A 66 16.23 2.89 -18.88
C ILE A 66 17.52 2.31 -18.26
N PRO A 67 18.70 2.92 -18.50
CA PRO A 67 19.97 2.37 -18.01
C PRO A 67 20.01 2.26 -16.49
N GLN A 68 19.32 3.19 -15.82
CA GLN A 68 19.21 3.19 -14.37
C GLN A 68 18.43 1.98 -13.82
N TYR A 69 17.67 1.23 -14.64
CA TYR A 69 16.93 0.02 -14.23
C TYR A 69 17.69 -1.28 -14.48
N ASN A 70 18.96 -1.22 -14.89
CA ASN A 70 19.78 -2.39 -15.09
C ASN A 70 20.23 -3.02 -13.75
N TYR A 71 19.28 -3.44 -12.92
CA TYR A 71 19.54 -4.15 -11.68
C TYR A 71 18.42 -5.15 -11.36
N GLY A 72 18.82 -6.25 -10.70
CA GLY A 72 17.94 -7.36 -10.36
C GLY A 72 16.95 -7.06 -9.23
N TYR A 73 16.17 -8.09 -8.85
CA TYR A 73 15.12 -7.99 -7.84
C TYR A 73 15.64 -7.52 -6.47
N SER A 74 16.78 -8.03 -6.00
CA SER A 74 17.36 -7.68 -4.71
C SER A 74 17.61 -6.17 -4.57
N LYS A 75 18.28 -5.58 -5.56
CA LYS A 75 18.56 -4.14 -5.60
C LYS A 75 17.28 -3.30 -5.70
N ALA A 76 16.24 -3.81 -6.36
CA ALA A 76 14.93 -3.15 -6.38
C ALA A 76 14.29 -3.06 -5.00
N VAL A 77 14.35 -4.15 -4.22
CA VAL A 77 13.83 -4.19 -2.86
C VAL A 77 14.61 -3.24 -1.95
N GLU A 78 15.94 -3.19 -2.07
CA GLU A 78 16.78 -2.22 -1.33
C GLU A 78 16.38 -0.78 -1.61
N LEU A 79 16.27 -0.40 -2.88
CA LEU A 79 15.92 0.97 -3.29
C LEU A 79 14.52 1.35 -2.85
N TYR A 80 13.56 0.41 -2.96
CA TYR A 80 12.20 0.59 -2.45
C TYR A 80 12.23 0.91 -0.96
N ARG A 81 12.96 0.12 -0.16
CA ARG A 81 13.12 0.34 1.28
C ARG A 81 13.72 1.72 1.56
N LEU A 82 14.83 2.07 0.92
CA LEU A 82 15.50 3.37 1.11
C LEU A 82 14.59 4.56 0.80
N HIS A 83 13.74 4.45 -0.22
CA HIS A 83 12.78 5.49 -0.56
C HIS A 83 11.57 5.52 0.37
N HIS A 84 11.10 4.37 0.84
CA HIS A 84 9.94 4.28 1.75
C HIS A 84 10.31 4.59 3.21
N THR A 85 11.53 4.28 3.66
CA THR A 85 12.00 4.63 5.01
C THR A 85 12.05 6.14 5.23
N LYS A 86 12.30 6.93 4.16
CA LYS A 86 12.26 8.40 4.24
C LYS A 86 10.89 8.95 4.66
N TYR A 87 9.80 8.20 4.43
CA TYR A 87 8.45 8.60 4.86
C TYR A 87 8.04 7.99 6.21
N ILE A 88 8.80 7.03 6.76
CA ILE A 88 8.45 6.31 8.00
C ILE A 88 9.08 6.93 9.26
N THR A 89 10.04 7.85 9.14
CA THR A 89 10.55 8.62 10.29
C THR A 89 9.77 9.91 10.52
N MET A 90 8.61 9.81 11.18
CA MET A 90 8.05 10.88 12.02
C MET A 90 7.86 10.37 13.45
N ASN A 91 8.94 9.98 14.11
CA ASN A 91 8.93 9.63 15.54
C ASN A 91 9.78 10.62 16.34
N SER A 92 9.50 11.92 16.18
CA SER A 92 9.72 12.92 17.22
C SER A 92 9.08 14.21 16.75
N ILE A 93 7.85 14.47 17.22
CA ILE A 93 7.29 15.81 17.15
C ILE A 93 8.13 16.65 18.13
N PRO A 94 8.78 17.74 17.70
CA PRO A 94 9.46 18.63 18.64
C PRO A 94 8.42 19.10 19.66
N GLN A 95 8.67 18.82 20.95
CA GLN A 95 7.76 19.26 22.01
C GLN A 95 7.63 20.78 21.93
N PRO A 96 6.40 21.33 21.83
CA PRO A 96 6.21 22.75 22.02
C PRO A 96 6.69 23.11 23.43
N PRO A 97 7.44 24.21 23.60
CA PRO A 97 7.86 24.65 24.92
C PRO A 97 6.58 24.98 25.70
N ASN A 98 6.32 24.26 26.81
CA ASN A 98 5.22 24.44 27.76
C ASN A 98 4.01 23.48 27.68
N VAL A 99 4.05 22.38 26.92
CA VAL A 99 2.98 21.37 27.02
C VAL A 99 3.52 19.99 27.37
N SER A 100 3.20 19.53 28.59
CA SER A 100 3.52 18.18 29.08
C SER A 100 2.28 17.29 28.89
N TYR A 101 2.38 16.29 28.01
CA TYR A 101 1.36 15.26 27.88
C TYR A 101 1.78 14.04 28.71
N GLN A 102 0.95 13.64 29.67
CA GLN A 102 1.16 12.40 30.43
C GLN A 102 0.29 11.29 29.84
N ILE A 103 0.91 10.41 29.06
CA ILE A 103 0.26 9.17 28.61
C ILE A 103 0.25 8.21 29.80
N LYS A 104 -0.95 7.76 30.21
CA LYS A 104 -1.08 6.78 31.29
C LYS A 104 -0.29 5.52 30.95
N LYS A 105 0.35 4.92 31.95
CA LYS A 105 1.22 3.74 31.77
C LYS A 105 0.47 2.57 31.12
N ASN A 106 -0.81 2.44 31.42
CA ASN A 106 -1.68 1.42 30.84
C ASN A 106 -1.88 1.62 29.35
N ASP A 107 -2.01 2.86 28.85
CA ASP A 107 -2.33 3.12 27.44
C ASP A 107 -1.11 3.01 26.51
N ARG A 108 0.09 2.83 27.07
CA ARG A 108 1.34 2.66 26.30
C ARG A 108 1.33 1.41 25.42
N HIS A 109 0.58 0.36 25.77
CA HIS A 109 0.51 -0.84 24.94
C HIS A 109 -0.20 -0.56 23.61
N ILE A 110 -1.18 0.36 23.59
CA ILE A 110 -1.98 0.69 22.40
C ILE A 110 -1.11 1.36 21.33
N PHE A 111 -0.22 2.27 21.73
CA PHE A 111 0.70 2.95 20.81
C PHE A 111 1.83 2.07 20.28
N ASN A 112 2.19 1.02 21.02
CA ASN A 112 3.30 0.13 20.68
C ASN A 112 2.84 -1.17 20.01
N ASP A 113 1.53 -1.41 19.90
CA ASP A 113 1.00 -2.63 19.29
C ASP A 113 1.11 -2.54 17.76
N PRO A 114 1.92 -3.39 17.10
CA PRO A 114 2.08 -3.39 15.66
C PRO A 114 0.81 -3.78 14.89
N ASN A 115 -0.22 -4.30 15.57
CA ASN A 115 -1.50 -4.66 14.98
C ASN A 115 -2.52 -3.53 15.01
N ILE A 116 -2.25 -2.43 15.72
CA ILE A 116 -3.15 -1.28 15.82
C ILE A 116 -2.71 -0.21 14.83
N LEU A 117 -3.50 -0.04 13.76
CA LEU A 117 -3.29 1.00 12.75
C LEU A 117 -4.18 2.20 13.05
N PHE A 118 -3.58 3.31 13.48
CA PHE A 118 -4.29 4.57 13.59
C PHE A 118 -4.49 5.19 12.20
N GLN A 119 -5.73 5.18 11.71
CA GLN A 119 -6.09 5.95 10.52
C GLN A 119 -6.43 7.38 10.93
N ARG A 120 -5.85 8.37 10.25
CA ARG A 120 -6.32 9.75 10.34
C ARG A 120 -7.60 9.86 9.51
N THR A 121 -8.67 10.37 10.10
CA THR A 121 -9.77 10.91 9.31
C THR A 121 -9.22 12.06 8.46
N PRO A 122 -9.48 12.10 7.15
CA PRO A 122 -9.13 13.26 6.36
C PRO A 122 -9.78 14.50 6.99
N PRO A 123 -9.12 15.67 6.93
CA PRO A 123 -9.74 16.91 7.39
C PRO A 123 -11.06 17.11 6.65
N PRO A 124 -12.12 17.59 7.32
CA PRO A 124 -13.38 17.85 6.65
C PRO A 124 -13.15 18.89 5.55
N ASP A 125 -13.53 18.56 4.32
CA ASP A 125 -13.46 19.48 3.20
C ASP A 125 -14.41 20.65 3.47
N ASN A 126 -13.86 21.87 3.58
CA ASN A 126 -14.58 23.09 3.96
C ASN A 126 -15.69 23.49 2.97
N ASP A 127 -15.75 22.88 1.79
CA ASP A 127 -16.69 23.19 0.72
C ASP A 127 -17.80 22.14 0.54
N SER A 128 -17.91 21.17 1.46
CA SER A 128 -18.93 20.13 1.37
C SER A 128 -20.29 20.61 1.91
N HIS A 129 -21.07 21.30 1.08
CA HIS A 129 -22.53 21.34 1.26
C HIS A 129 -23.13 19.99 0.84
N THR A 130 -22.85 18.95 1.62
CA THR A 130 -23.58 17.68 1.49
C THR A 130 -24.88 17.81 2.27
N THR A 131 -25.97 18.07 1.55
CA THR A 131 -27.32 17.74 2.03
C THR A 131 -27.33 16.23 2.27
N MET A 132 -27.24 15.81 3.54
CA MET A 132 -27.37 14.42 3.92
C MET A 132 -28.71 13.90 3.40
N SER A 133 -28.68 13.02 2.41
CA SER A 133 -29.86 12.24 2.04
C SER A 133 -30.06 11.17 3.11
N ASP A 134 -31.12 11.35 3.90
CA ASP A 134 -31.54 10.58 5.09
C ASP A 134 -31.94 9.11 4.82
N LEU A 135 -31.31 8.44 3.86
CA LEU A 135 -31.66 7.05 3.53
C LEU A 135 -31.02 6.02 4.49
N SER A 136 -30.09 6.44 5.35
CA SER A 136 -29.48 5.57 6.38
C SER A 136 -30.28 5.52 7.70
N TYR A 137 -31.19 6.45 7.96
CA TYR A 137 -32.02 6.44 9.17
C TYR A 137 -33.17 5.42 9.07
N ILE A 138 -33.70 5.21 7.86
CA ILE A 138 -34.85 4.32 7.60
C ILE A 138 -34.48 2.84 7.81
N SER A 139 -33.19 2.47 7.65
CA SER A 139 -32.72 1.09 7.84
C SER A 139 -32.65 0.67 9.32
N ALA A 140 -32.50 1.63 10.22
CA ALA A 140 -32.35 1.38 11.66
C ALA A 140 -33.69 1.40 12.43
N SER A 141 -34.77 1.91 11.83
CA SER A 141 -36.11 1.96 12.43
C SER A 141 -36.97 0.72 12.14
N LYS A 142 -36.54 -0.17 11.25
CA LYS A 142 -37.25 -1.41 10.92
C LYS A 142 -36.81 -2.56 11.83
N GLY A 143 -37.10 -2.43 13.12
CA GLY A 143 -37.09 -3.55 14.06
C GLY A 143 -38.32 -4.45 13.88
N PRO A 144 -38.27 -5.72 14.31
CA PRO A 144 -39.45 -6.58 14.34
C PRO A 144 -40.53 -5.99 15.27
N SER A 145 -41.77 -5.90 14.79
CA SER A 145 -42.95 -5.32 15.47
C SER A 145 -43.43 -6.11 16.72
N VAL A 146 -42.83 -7.28 17.00
CA VAL A 146 -43.23 -8.14 18.12
C VAL A 146 -41.99 -8.54 18.90
N MET A 147 -41.89 -8.01 20.11
CA MET A 147 -40.87 -8.33 21.09
C MET A 147 -41.49 -9.32 22.08
N GLU A 148 -41.26 -10.62 21.90
CA GLU A 148 -41.59 -11.63 22.91
C GLU A 148 -40.53 -11.56 24.02
N PHE A 149 -40.95 -11.17 25.21
CA PHE A 149 -40.11 -11.22 26.40
C PHE A 149 -40.16 -12.62 27.02
N PRO A 150 -39.02 -13.20 27.46
CA PRO A 150 -39.05 -14.43 28.22
C PRO A 150 -39.76 -14.21 29.58
N PRO A 151 -40.48 -15.22 30.11
CA PRO A 151 -41.16 -15.10 31.39
C PRO A 151 -40.16 -14.87 32.52
N THR A 152 -40.46 -13.89 33.36
CA THR A 152 -39.67 -13.53 34.54
C THR A 152 -39.60 -14.72 35.51
N PRO A 153 -38.42 -15.14 35.98
CA PRO A 153 -38.33 -16.20 36.97
C PRO A 153 -38.99 -15.77 38.29
N SER A 154 -39.87 -16.62 38.80
CA SER A 154 -40.49 -16.51 40.12
C SER A 154 -39.41 -16.61 41.19
N HIS A 155 -39.36 -15.64 42.10
CA HIS A 155 -38.59 -15.78 43.33
C HIS A 155 -39.42 -16.55 44.34
N ASP A 156 -38.98 -17.77 44.66
CA ASP A 156 -39.29 -18.48 45.92
C ASP A 156 -37.97 -18.67 46.69
#